data_AF-U2G9Q9-F1
#
_entry.id   AF-U2G9Q9-F1
#
_cell.length_a   1.000
_cell.length_b   1.000
_cell.length_c   1.000
_cell.angle_alpha   90.00
_cell.angle_beta   90.00
_cell.angle_gamma   90.00
#
_symmetry.space_group_name_H-M   'P 1'
#
loop_
_entity.id
_entity.type
_entity.pdbx_description
1 polymer ?
#
loop_
_entity_poly.entity_id
_entity_poly.type
_entity_poly.pdbx_seq_one_letter_code
_entity_poly.pdbx_strand_id
1 'polypeptide(L)'
;MTEVETIEVRRGTIKKPTLAALVQFVTQAIRPDGRITDEDVAAVKAAGYSDAQITEAVLTAAQIMFANVFQRVHQAPVDFPAAPTL
;
A
#
# COMPACT_ATOMS: atom_id res chain seq x y z
N MET A 1 -0.94 12.50 -10.03
CA MET A 1 -1.84 11.34 -9.92
C MET A 1 -3.22 11.85 -10.23
N THR A 2 -3.90 11.28 -11.22
CA THR A 2 -5.27 11.69 -11.58
C THR A 2 -6.28 11.09 -10.59
N GLU A 3 -7.53 11.54 -10.64
CA GLU A 3 -8.61 10.94 -9.85
C GLU A 3 -8.79 9.45 -10.16
N VAL A 4 -8.80 9.09 -11.46
CA VAL A 4 -8.88 7.70 -11.92
C VAL A 4 -7.72 6.86 -11.37
N GLU A 5 -6.48 7.35 -11.50
CA GLU A 5 -5.32 6.65 -10.94
C GLU A 5 -5.42 6.48 -9.42
N THR A 6 -5.97 7.47 -8.71
CA THR A 6 -6.16 7.41 -7.26
C THR A 6 -7.16 6.32 -6.87
N ILE A 7 -8.29 6.23 -7.58
CA ILE A 7 -9.29 5.18 -7.37
C ILE A 7 -8.70 3.80 -7.67
N GLU A 8 -7.93 3.68 -8.75
CA GLU A 8 -7.27 2.42 -9.09
C GLU A 8 -6.23 1.99 -8.04
N VAL A 9 -5.46 2.93 -7.47
CA VAL A 9 -4.54 2.62 -6.35
C VAL A 9 -5.31 2.14 -5.13
N ARG A 10 -6.43 2.79 -4.78
CA ARG A 10 -7.28 2.37 -3.64
C ARG A 10 -7.87 0.97 -3.84
N ARG A 11 -8.16 0.58 -5.08
CA ARG A 11 -8.62 -0.76 -5.43
C ARG A 11 -7.49 -1.79 -5.58
N GLY A 12 -6.24 -1.35 -5.62
CA GLY A 12 -5.09 -2.21 -5.93
C GLY A 12 -5.00 -2.63 -7.40
N THR A 13 -5.64 -1.90 -8.33
CA THR A 13 -5.77 -2.27 -9.75
C THR A 13 -5.04 -1.32 -10.72
N ILE A 14 -4.25 -0.38 -10.20
CA ILE A 14 -3.48 0.59 -11.00
C ILE A 14 -2.59 -0.12 -12.04
N LYS A 15 -2.67 0.34 -13.30
CA LYS A 15 -1.91 -0.27 -14.41
C LYS A 15 -0.62 0.46 -14.76
N LYS A 16 -0.38 1.63 -14.16
CA LYS A 16 0.87 2.37 -14.35
C LYS A 16 2.04 1.54 -13.80
N PRO A 17 3.02 1.12 -14.63
CA PRO A 17 3.97 0.06 -14.27
C PRO A 17 4.72 0.28 -12.95
N THR A 18 5.22 1.49 -12.73
CA THR A 18 5.91 1.87 -11.48
C THR A 18 5.01 1.73 -10.27
N LEU A 19 3.80 2.33 -10.31
CA LEU A 19 2.87 2.26 -9.19
C LEU A 19 2.32 0.85 -8.97
N ALA A 20 2.07 0.10 -10.06
CA ALA A 20 1.57 -1.26 -10.00
C ALA A 20 2.55 -2.18 -9.24
N ALA A 21 3.84 -2.09 -9.55
CA ALA A 21 4.87 -2.87 -8.85
C ALA A 21 4.91 -2.55 -7.35
N LEU A 22 4.87 -1.26 -6.99
CA LEU A 22 4.87 -0.86 -5.58
C LEU A 22 3.61 -1.34 -4.85
N VAL A 23 2.43 -1.18 -5.47
CA VAL A 23 1.15 -1.63 -4.90
C VAL A 23 1.15 -3.14 -4.67
N GLN A 24 1.62 -3.93 -5.64
CA GLN A 24 1.71 -5.39 -5.50
C GLN A 24 2.64 -5.80 -4.36
N PHE A 25 3.84 -5.22 -4.32
CA PHE A 25 4.82 -5.51 -3.26
C PHE A 25 4.31 -5.16 -1.87
N VAL A 26 3.77 -3.94 -1.67
CA VAL A 26 3.23 -3.53 -0.37
C VAL A 26 2.04 -4.39 0.02
N THR A 27 1.16 -4.74 -0.93
CA THR A 27 0.01 -5.62 -0.68
C THR A 27 0.48 -7.00 -0.20
N GLN A 28 1.51 -7.55 -0.82
CA GLN A 28 2.10 -8.82 -0.39
C GLN A 28 2.78 -8.71 0.98
N ALA A 29 3.44 -7.58 1.27
CA ALA A 29 4.16 -7.38 2.53
C ALA A 29 3.25 -7.26 3.75
N ILE A 30 2.05 -6.68 3.60
CA ILE A 30 1.11 -6.47 4.71
C ILE A 30 0.10 -7.61 4.91
N ARG A 31 0.10 -8.61 4.03
CA ARG A 31 -0.77 -9.77 4.14
C ARG A 31 -0.41 -10.59 5.38
N PRO A 32 -1.39 -11.09 6.15
CA PRO A 32 -1.11 -11.92 7.34
C PRO A 32 -0.26 -13.16 7.04
N ASP A 33 -0.42 -13.73 5.84
CA ASP A 33 0.30 -14.87 5.29
C ASP A 33 1.31 -14.47 4.21
N GLY A 34 1.53 -13.17 4.04
CA GLY A 34 2.44 -12.60 3.07
C GLY A 34 3.87 -13.07 3.29
N ARG A 35 4.45 -13.69 2.27
CA ARG A 35 5.90 -13.92 2.19
C ARG A 35 6.44 -13.07 1.05
N ILE A 36 7.52 -12.36 1.33
CA ILE A 36 8.29 -11.62 0.33
C ILE A 36 9.44 -12.50 -0.11
N THR A 37 9.55 -12.73 -1.41
CA THR A 37 10.69 -13.43 -2.00
C THR A 37 11.70 -12.44 -2.59
N ASP A 38 12.88 -12.94 -2.97
CA ASP A 38 13.89 -12.12 -3.62
C ASP A 38 13.39 -11.61 -5.00
N GLU A 39 12.55 -12.38 -5.68
CA GLU A 39 11.90 -11.98 -6.93
C GLU A 39 10.96 -10.78 -6.75
N ASP A 40 10.20 -10.73 -5.65
CA ASP A 40 9.31 -9.59 -5.35
C ASP A 40 10.11 -8.30 -5.17
N VAL A 41 11.23 -8.39 -4.45
CA VAL A 41 12.14 -7.25 -4.23
C VAL A 41 12.79 -6.83 -5.55
N ALA A 42 13.25 -7.78 -6.36
CA ALA A 42 13.83 -7.50 -7.67
C ALA A 42 12.83 -6.83 -8.62
N ALA A 43 11.55 -7.24 -8.60
CA ALA A 43 10.50 -6.66 -9.44
C ALA A 43 10.25 -5.17 -9.13
N VAL A 44 10.22 -4.79 -7.84
CA VAL A 44 10.07 -3.39 -7.44
C VAL A 44 11.30 -2.55 -7.78
N LYS A 45 12.51 -3.09 -7.60
CA LYS A 45 13.74 -2.40 -8.01
C LYS A 45 13.77 -2.19 -9.53
N ALA A 46 13.38 -3.18 -10.32
CA ALA A 46 13.29 -3.09 -11.78
C ALA A 46 12.27 -2.03 -12.24
N ALA A 47 11.25 -1.75 -11.41
CA ALA A 47 10.31 -0.66 -11.64
C ALA A 47 10.90 0.74 -11.34
N GLY A 48 12.14 0.84 -10.87
CA GLY A 48 12.87 2.09 -10.66
C GLY A 48 12.92 2.59 -9.22
N TYR A 49 12.51 1.78 -8.24
CA TYR A 49 12.63 2.14 -6.83
C TYR A 49 13.99 1.77 -6.26
N SER A 50 14.55 2.67 -5.45
CA SER A 50 15.78 2.42 -4.70
C SER A 50 15.53 1.63 -3.41
N ASP A 51 16.59 1.06 -2.84
CA ASP A 51 16.53 0.32 -1.57
C ASP A 51 16.02 1.20 -0.42
N ALA A 52 16.38 2.48 -0.44
CA ALA A 52 15.88 3.46 0.52
C ALA A 52 14.36 3.67 0.36
N GLN A 53 13.88 3.84 -0.87
CA GLN A 53 12.44 4.00 -1.14
C GLN A 53 11.64 2.75 -0.78
N ILE A 54 12.19 1.55 -1.01
CA ILE A 54 11.56 0.29 -0.59
C ILE A 54 11.46 0.24 0.94
N THR A 55 12.54 0.60 1.64
CA THR A 55 12.57 0.67 3.11
C THR A 55 11.53 1.65 3.65
N GLU A 56 11.45 2.85 3.06
CA GLU A 56 10.44 3.87 3.41
C GLU A 56 9.01 3.38 3.16
N ALA A 57 8.77 2.67 2.05
CA ALA A 57 7.46 2.10 1.75
C ALA A 57 7.04 1.07 2.80
N VAL A 58 7.96 0.18 3.21
CA VAL A 58 7.70 -0.82 4.26
C VAL A 58 7.42 -0.15 5.61
N LEU A 59 8.22 0.85 6.00
CA LEU A 59 8.00 1.61 7.22
C LEU A 59 6.63 2.30 7.21
N THR A 60 6.30 2.96 6.12
CA THR A 60 5.02 3.65 5.94
C THR A 60 3.85 2.67 6.04
N ALA A 61 3.96 1.51 5.39
CA ALA A 61 2.94 0.47 5.45
C ALA A 61 2.75 -0.05 6.88
N ALA A 62 3.83 -0.25 7.64
CA ALA A 62 3.77 -0.65 9.03
C ALA A 62 3.09 0.41 9.92
N GLN A 63 3.40 1.69 9.73
CA GLN A 63 2.75 2.80 10.46
C GLN A 63 1.24 2.87 10.19
N ILE A 64 0.84 2.73 8.92
CA ILE A 64 -0.57 2.69 8.52
C ILE A 64 -1.26 1.46 9.13
N MET A 65 -0.63 0.29 9.07
CA MET A 65 -1.20 -0.94 9.63
C MET A 65 -1.38 -0.82 11.16
N PHE A 66 -0.39 -0.28 11.87
CA PHE A 66 -0.50 0.01 13.29
C PHE A 66 -1.69 0.93 13.59
N ALA A 67 -1.79 2.07 12.88
CA ALA A 67 -2.88 3.02 13.07
C ALA A 67 -4.26 2.37 12.81
N ASN A 68 -4.38 1.58 11.75
CA ASN A 68 -5.61 0.85 11.42
C ASN A 68 -6.01 -0.16 12.50
N VAL A 69 -5.04 -0.92 13.04
CA VAL A 69 -5.29 -1.88 14.13
C VAL A 69 -5.68 -1.14 15.40
N PHE A 70 -4.96 -0.07 15.75
CA PHE A 70 -5.25 0.76 16.91
C PHE A 70 -6.67 1.32 16.85
N GLN A 71 -7.04 1.96 15.73
CA GLN A 71 -8.39 2.48 15.52
C GLN A 71 -9.46 1.40 15.63
N ARG A 72 -9.22 0.20 15.07
CA ARG A 72 -10.16 -0.93 15.14
C ARG A 72 -10.38 -1.44 16.56
N VAL A 73 -9.31 -1.53 17.36
CA VAL A 73 -9.40 -1.93 18.78
C VAL A 73 -10.26 -0.95 19.57
N HIS A 74 -10.13 0.34 19.28
CA HIS A 74 -10.85 1.38 20.01
C HIS A 74 -12.23 1.72 19.42
N GLN A 75 -12.56 1.20 18.23
CA GLN A 75 -13.81 1.49 17.52
C GLN A 75 -14.14 2.99 17.48
N ALA A 76 -13.11 3.82 17.28
CA ALA A 76 -13.27 5.27 17.28
C ALA A 76 -14.28 5.69 16.19
N PRO A 77 -15.25 6.56 16.52
CA PRO A 77 -16.18 7.07 15.52
C PRO A 77 -15.45 7.90 14.47
N VAL A 78 -15.99 7.92 13.25
CA VAL A 78 -15.46 8.76 12.17
C VAL A 78 -15.95 10.19 12.39
N ASP A 79 -15.03 11.12 12.66
CA ASP A 79 -15.34 12.52 12.92
C ASP A 79 -15.61 13.35 11.63
N PHE A 80 -15.69 12.68 10.49
CA PHE A 80 -15.85 13.28 9.16
C PHE A 80 -17.12 12.78 8.46
N PRO A 81 -17.69 13.56 7.52
CA PRO A 81 -18.74 13.09 6.64
C PRO A 81 -18.34 11.79 5.91
N ALA A 82 -19.32 10.93 5.64
CA ALA A 82 -19.08 9.71 4.90
C ALA A 82 -18.46 10.02 3.53
N ALA A 83 -17.35 9.33 3.21
CA ALA A 83 -16.74 9.44 1.89
C ALA A 83 -17.67 8.86 0.82
N PRO A 84 -17.63 9.38 -0.43
CA PRO A 84 -18.33 8.75 -1.55
C PRO A 84 -17.91 7.28 -1.72
N THR A 85 -18.84 6.44 -2.16
CA THR A 85 -18.57 5.04 -2.47
C THR A 85 -17.49 4.95 -3.55
N LEU A 86 -16.53 4.03 -3.38
CA LEU A 86 -15.42 3.79 -4.30
C LEU A 86 -15.86 3.17 -5.62
#